data_AF-A0A4P7NSV6-F1
#
_entry.id   AF-A0A4P7NSV6-F1
#
_cell.length_a   1.000
_cell.length_b   1.000
_cell.length_c   1.000
_cell.angle_alpha   90.00
_cell.angle_beta   90.00
_cell.angle_gamma   90.00
#
_symmetry.space_group_name_H-M   'P 1'
#
loop_
_entity.id
_entity.type
_entity.pdbx_description
1 polymer ?
#
loop_
_entity_poly.entity_id
_entity_poly.type
_entity_poly.pdbx_seq_one_letter_code
_entity_poly.pdbx_strand_id
1 'polypeptide(L)'
;MSKRHLFPSSTGLVPKALRGIVAYNPSLSLDETNRVVFDTTHPTSQVSLISGGGSGHEPAWSGYVGTNMLAASVAGDIFASPSTKQILAGIAAVPSDKGSILVITNYTGDCLHFGLAAEKAGPKCRVLICGDDVSVGRRGSLVGRRGLAGQIGVLKVMGGAAGRGDSLDDVYDLGAAFADQIVSIAATLDHCHVPGRAEHGMLDPDEVEIGTGPHNEPGYRKISPHPSPEQLVAEVLRYCLDEKDPERAYVKFAPGDETFLLVSNFGGMSHLEMGALVDELLEQLARDWNLDPARVYCGPLETSLNAPAFSVSVVNVTAAAAACKYSVDDIKAFADVKTSTHWESYAGSQSARRPRAEQFVKPPAEPHRIVDPARDLTADAATLEAMLRRACEQLARAEPDLTKWDMVMGDGDCGETLKTGADHLLAALDKGLARGGSVVAVLHELEDIVESKMGGTLGGILGILFVAFRNGVERRAAEGAAAAQADLVGSLAAALLEGLASLERYTPAKVGDRTVMDTLIPFAQALQKDGFEAAAKAAVEGSEATRGMKPRLGRATYVGAGSEGGELPPDPGAWGARVAIEGLFSGWK
;
A
#
# COMPACT_ATOMS: atom_id res chain seq x y z
N MET A 1 -6.44 -16.49 -3.84
CA MET A 1 -6.10 -15.56 -4.95
C MET A 1 -6.99 -15.68 -6.19
N SER A 2 -6.97 -14.66 -7.09
CA SER A 2 -7.66 -14.71 -8.38
C SER A 2 -6.98 -15.70 -9.34
N LYS A 3 -7.78 -16.61 -9.91
CA LYS A 3 -7.37 -17.53 -11.00
C LYS A 3 -7.62 -16.92 -12.39
N ARG A 4 -8.22 -15.73 -12.44
CA ARG A 4 -8.62 -15.07 -13.68
C ARG A 4 -7.46 -14.25 -14.23
N HIS A 5 -7.19 -14.44 -15.51
CA HIS A 5 -6.17 -13.74 -16.28
C HIS A 5 -6.80 -13.08 -17.50
N LEU A 6 -6.29 -11.91 -17.89
CA LEU A 6 -6.68 -11.27 -19.15
C LEU A 6 -6.39 -12.19 -20.36
N PHE A 7 -5.27 -12.91 -20.30
CA PHE A 7 -4.90 -13.93 -21.26
C PHE A 7 -5.06 -15.31 -20.60
N PRO A 8 -6.05 -16.13 -20.99
CA PRO A 8 -6.32 -17.41 -20.31
C PRO A 8 -5.32 -18.53 -20.66
N SER A 9 -4.36 -18.26 -21.56
CA SER A 9 -3.35 -19.23 -22.01
C SER A 9 -1.96 -18.59 -21.99
N SER A 10 -0.95 -19.38 -21.60
CA SER A 10 0.46 -19.00 -21.68
C SER A 10 1.01 -19.03 -23.11
N THR A 11 0.35 -19.72 -24.05
CA THR A 11 0.85 -19.90 -25.42
C THR A 11 0.94 -18.56 -26.16
N GLY A 12 2.16 -18.20 -26.58
CA GLY A 12 2.43 -16.94 -27.29
C GLY A 12 2.36 -15.69 -26.42
N LEU A 13 2.17 -15.83 -25.09
CA LEU A 13 2.08 -14.71 -24.17
C LEU A 13 3.42 -13.96 -24.05
N VAL A 14 4.54 -14.70 -23.92
CA VAL A 14 5.88 -14.11 -23.79
C VAL A 14 6.24 -13.23 -24.99
N PRO A 15 6.19 -13.70 -26.26
CA PRO A 15 6.45 -12.82 -27.41
C PRO A 15 5.54 -11.59 -27.45
N LYS A 16 4.27 -11.72 -27.05
CA LYS A 16 3.34 -10.58 -26.98
C LYS A 16 3.74 -9.57 -25.91
N ALA A 17 4.18 -10.02 -24.74
CA ALA A 17 4.71 -9.16 -23.68
C ALA A 17 5.98 -8.42 -24.14
N LEU A 18 6.89 -9.12 -24.83
CA LEU A 18 8.12 -8.52 -25.37
C LEU A 18 7.84 -7.51 -26.50
N ARG A 19 6.87 -7.76 -27.37
CA ARG A 19 6.43 -6.73 -28.34
C ARG A 19 5.85 -5.51 -27.62
N GLY A 20 5.16 -5.73 -26.50
CA GLY A 20 4.69 -4.65 -25.63
C GLY A 20 5.84 -3.80 -25.08
N ILE A 21 6.86 -4.44 -24.48
CA ILE A 21 7.95 -3.70 -23.82
C ILE A 21 8.71 -2.80 -24.78
N VAL A 22 9.03 -3.27 -25.99
CA VAL A 22 9.72 -2.43 -26.99
C VAL A 22 8.81 -1.34 -27.58
N ALA A 23 7.48 -1.52 -27.56
CA ALA A 23 6.55 -0.51 -28.05
C ALA A 23 6.46 0.72 -27.14
N TYR A 24 6.63 0.55 -25.82
CA TYR A 24 6.66 1.68 -24.87
C TYR A 24 8.07 2.05 -24.36
N ASN A 25 9.12 1.39 -24.86
CA ASN A 25 10.52 1.75 -24.64
C ASN A 25 11.24 1.88 -26.00
N PRO A 26 11.17 3.05 -26.66
CA PRO A 26 11.58 3.20 -28.07
C PRO A 26 13.08 3.02 -28.33
N SER A 27 13.93 2.99 -27.30
CA SER A 27 15.35 2.66 -27.43
C SER A 27 15.62 1.16 -27.59
N LEU A 28 14.67 0.31 -27.22
CA LEU A 28 14.84 -1.14 -27.19
C LEU A 28 14.46 -1.78 -28.52
N SER A 29 15.16 -2.86 -28.85
CA SER A 29 14.88 -3.73 -30.00
C SER A 29 14.57 -5.14 -29.55
N LEU A 30 13.81 -5.87 -30.39
CA LEU A 30 13.38 -7.24 -30.12
C LEU A 30 13.81 -8.16 -31.27
N ASP A 31 14.66 -9.14 -30.96
CA ASP A 31 14.76 -10.37 -31.75
C ASP A 31 13.65 -11.31 -31.25
N GLU A 32 12.51 -11.27 -31.94
CA GLU A 32 11.33 -12.04 -31.53
C GLU A 32 11.55 -13.55 -31.65
N THR A 33 12.37 -13.99 -32.60
CA THR A 33 12.65 -15.42 -32.82
C THR A 33 13.41 -16.00 -31.64
N ASN A 34 14.41 -15.27 -31.15
CA ASN A 34 15.22 -15.70 -30.02
C ASN A 34 14.71 -15.16 -28.67
N ARG A 35 13.69 -14.29 -28.66
CA ARG A 35 13.13 -13.63 -27.47
C ARG A 35 14.19 -12.81 -26.70
N VAL A 36 14.97 -12.04 -27.45
CA VAL A 36 16.00 -11.16 -26.91
C VAL A 36 15.53 -9.72 -27.01
N VAL A 37 15.49 -9.02 -25.87
CA VAL A 37 15.33 -7.57 -25.84
C VAL A 37 16.68 -6.94 -25.55
N PHE A 38 17.10 -5.98 -26.37
CA PHE A 38 18.43 -5.38 -26.29
C PHE A 38 18.43 -3.90 -26.67
N ASP A 39 19.43 -3.16 -26.20
CA ASP A 39 19.66 -1.77 -26.56
C ASP A 39 20.60 -1.69 -27.77
N THR A 40 20.09 -1.19 -28.90
CA THR A 40 20.89 -1.05 -30.13
C THR A 40 21.94 0.05 -30.04
N THR A 41 21.84 0.92 -29.04
CA THR A 41 22.76 2.03 -28.79
C THR A 41 23.83 1.71 -27.74
N HIS A 42 23.85 0.48 -27.22
CA HIS A 42 24.83 0.05 -26.23
C HIS A 42 26.27 0.20 -26.78
N PRO A 43 27.17 0.96 -26.11
CA PRO A 43 28.52 1.18 -26.60
C PRO A 43 29.41 -0.07 -26.53
N THR A 44 30.08 -0.43 -27.64
CA THR A 44 31.02 -1.58 -27.66
C THR A 44 32.23 -1.39 -26.75
N SER A 45 32.53 -0.15 -26.36
CA SER A 45 33.62 0.20 -25.44
C SER A 45 33.30 -0.09 -23.97
N GLN A 46 32.07 -0.48 -23.64
CA GLN A 46 31.64 -0.86 -22.30
C GLN A 46 31.54 -2.39 -22.16
N VAL A 47 31.57 -2.89 -20.93
CA VAL A 47 31.26 -4.30 -20.64
C VAL A 47 29.77 -4.53 -20.88
N SER A 48 29.41 -5.56 -21.65
CA SER A 48 28.00 -5.88 -21.87
C SER A 48 27.48 -6.80 -20.77
N LEU A 49 26.57 -6.28 -19.95
CA LEU A 49 25.84 -7.07 -18.97
C LEU A 49 24.60 -7.68 -19.60
N ILE A 50 24.47 -8.99 -19.50
CA ILE A 50 23.35 -9.75 -20.06
C ILE A 50 22.75 -10.58 -18.95
N SER A 51 21.43 -10.53 -18.80
CA SER A 51 20.69 -11.39 -17.88
C SER A 51 19.55 -12.09 -18.62
N GLY A 52 18.81 -12.94 -17.94
CA GLY A 52 17.69 -13.66 -18.50
C GLY A 52 17.25 -14.79 -17.60
N GLY A 53 16.23 -15.51 -18.05
CA GLY A 53 15.62 -16.59 -17.29
C GLY A 53 14.22 -16.89 -17.79
N GLY A 54 13.46 -17.66 -17.02
CA GLY A 54 12.04 -17.84 -17.27
C GLY A 54 11.28 -16.51 -17.27
N SER A 55 10.23 -16.41 -18.07
CA SER A 55 9.31 -15.27 -17.99
C SER A 55 8.34 -15.40 -16.82
N GLY A 56 7.65 -14.30 -16.47
CA GLY A 56 6.74 -14.25 -15.33
C GLY A 56 7.29 -13.51 -14.11
N HIS A 57 8.44 -12.85 -14.27
CA HIS A 57 9.10 -12.05 -13.22
C HIS A 57 9.19 -10.57 -13.58
N GLU A 58 8.42 -10.13 -14.58
CA GLU A 58 8.49 -8.77 -15.11
C GLU A 58 8.31 -7.72 -13.98
N PRO A 59 9.14 -6.66 -13.93
CA PRO A 59 9.99 -6.14 -15.00
C PRO A 59 11.30 -6.91 -15.22
N ALA A 60 11.67 -7.85 -14.36
CA ALA A 60 12.84 -8.69 -14.61
C ALA A 60 12.59 -9.59 -15.84
N TRP A 61 13.48 -9.67 -16.83
CA TRP A 61 14.75 -8.93 -16.98
C TRP A 61 14.67 -7.81 -18.01
N SER A 62 13.70 -7.86 -18.93
CA SER A 62 13.65 -6.94 -20.07
C SER A 62 13.38 -5.48 -19.68
N GLY A 63 12.71 -5.24 -18.54
CA GLY A 63 12.52 -3.90 -18.00
C GLY A 63 13.81 -3.24 -17.52
N TYR A 64 14.88 -4.01 -17.38
CA TYR A 64 16.20 -3.58 -16.92
C TYR A 64 17.23 -3.40 -18.04
N VAL A 65 16.80 -3.50 -19.30
CA VAL A 65 17.65 -3.22 -20.47
C VAL A 65 17.71 -1.72 -20.72
N GLY A 66 18.92 -1.17 -20.78
CA GLY A 66 19.20 0.23 -21.07
C GLY A 66 20.47 0.77 -20.40
N THR A 67 20.65 2.08 -20.48
CA THR A 67 21.85 2.78 -19.99
C THR A 67 22.12 2.50 -18.51
N ASN A 68 23.38 2.20 -18.19
CA ASN A 68 23.87 1.90 -16.84
C ASN A 68 23.21 0.69 -16.16
N MET A 69 22.69 -0.27 -16.94
CA MET A 69 22.16 -1.54 -16.44
C MET A 69 22.40 -2.68 -17.45
N LEU A 70 21.39 -3.43 -17.89
CA LEU A 70 21.58 -4.52 -18.85
C LEU A 70 21.73 -3.98 -20.28
N ALA A 71 22.66 -4.55 -21.05
CA ALA A 71 22.75 -4.35 -22.49
C ALA A 71 21.70 -5.19 -23.23
N ALA A 72 21.44 -6.41 -22.75
CA ALA A 72 20.43 -7.30 -23.29
C ALA A 72 19.79 -8.18 -22.20
N SER A 73 18.59 -8.66 -22.49
CA SER A 73 17.87 -9.66 -21.71
C SER A 73 17.39 -10.80 -22.61
N VAL A 74 17.42 -12.02 -22.09
CA VAL A 74 17.04 -13.23 -22.84
C VAL A 74 15.89 -13.93 -22.11
N ALA A 75 14.71 -13.98 -22.75
CA ALA A 75 13.51 -14.53 -22.12
C ALA A 75 13.23 -15.98 -22.56
N GLY A 76 13.03 -16.86 -21.60
CA GLY A 76 12.56 -18.22 -21.80
C GLY A 76 11.04 -18.31 -21.94
N ASP A 77 10.47 -19.49 -21.66
CA ASP A 77 9.03 -19.64 -21.43
C ASP A 77 8.71 -19.29 -19.96
N ILE A 78 7.43 -19.26 -19.60
CA ILE A 78 7.03 -18.95 -18.22
C ILE A 78 7.62 -19.97 -17.24
N PHE A 79 8.47 -19.49 -16.34
CA PHE A 79 9.23 -20.25 -15.33
C PHE A 79 10.15 -21.33 -15.94
N ALA A 80 10.66 -21.12 -17.15
CA ALA A 80 11.62 -22.02 -17.79
C ALA A 80 12.75 -21.24 -18.45
N SER A 81 14.00 -21.57 -18.11
CA SER A 81 15.23 -20.96 -18.66
C SER A 81 15.18 -20.83 -20.19
N PRO A 82 15.71 -19.74 -20.77
CA PRO A 82 15.98 -19.68 -22.20
C PRO A 82 17.01 -20.74 -22.60
N SER A 83 16.97 -21.13 -23.88
CA SER A 83 17.94 -22.04 -24.45
C SER A 83 19.28 -21.36 -24.75
N THR A 84 20.36 -22.14 -24.78
CA THR A 84 21.71 -21.68 -25.16
C THR A 84 21.76 -20.93 -26.50
N LYS A 85 20.92 -21.30 -27.49
CA LYS A 85 20.87 -20.59 -28.78
C LYS A 85 20.35 -19.16 -28.63
N GLN A 86 19.32 -18.98 -27.81
CA GLN A 86 18.76 -17.66 -27.53
C GLN A 86 19.77 -16.79 -26.78
N ILE A 87 20.50 -17.39 -25.84
CA ILE A 87 21.52 -16.68 -25.06
C ILE A 87 22.69 -16.22 -25.95
N LEU A 88 23.17 -17.09 -26.86
CA LEU A 88 24.19 -16.72 -27.84
C LEU A 88 23.70 -15.61 -28.79
N ALA A 89 22.43 -15.61 -29.18
CA ALA A 89 21.85 -14.51 -29.95
C ALA A 89 21.85 -13.20 -29.15
N GLY A 90 21.56 -13.26 -27.84
CA GLY A 90 21.69 -12.12 -26.93
C GLY A 90 23.11 -11.56 -26.87
N ILE A 91 24.12 -12.42 -26.69
CA ILE A 91 25.53 -12.03 -26.71
C ILE A 91 25.91 -11.38 -28.04
N ALA A 92 25.48 -11.95 -29.17
CA ALA A 92 25.78 -11.43 -30.49
C ALA A 92 25.08 -10.08 -30.78
N ALA A 93 23.93 -9.81 -30.17
CA ALA A 93 23.16 -8.58 -30.37
C ALA A 93 23.81 -7.35 -29.71
N VAL A 94 24.65 -7.55 -28.68
CA VAL A 94 25.34 -6.49 -27.94
C VAL A 94 26.84 -6.74 -27.85
N PRO A 95 27.58 -6.57 -28.97
CA PRO A 95 29.01 -6.82 -28.99
C PRO A 95 29.78 -5.87 -28.07
N SER A 96 30.83 -6.38 -27.42
CA SER A 96 31.73 -5.61 -26.57
C SER A 96 33.20 -5.93 -26.84
N ASP A 97 34.02 -4.88 -26.96
CA ASP A 97 35.47 -4.98 -27.09
C ASP A 97 36.13 -5.46 -25.78
N LYS A 98 35.48 -5.15 -24.64
CA LYS A 98 35.92 -5.53 -23.29
C LYS A 98 35.46 -6.93 -22.87
N GLY A 99 34.31 -7.38 -23.37
CA GLY A 99 33.71 -8.67 -23.05
C GLY A 99 32.33 -8.54 -22.42
N SER A 100 31.73 -9.69 -22.10
CA SER A 100 30.35 -9.78 -21.60
C SER A 100 30.30 -10.53 -20.28
N ILE A 101 29.36 -10.15 -19.41
CA ILE A 101 29.06 -10.88 -18.18
C ILE A 101 27.60 -11.32 -18.23
N LEU A 102 27.40 -12.63 -18.14
CA LEU A 102 26.09 -13.25 -17.96
C LEU A 102 25.78 -13.28 -16.47
N VAL A 103 24.83 -12.48 -16.01
CA VAL A 103 24.43 -12.41 -14.61
C VAL A 103 23.12 -13.17 -14.45
N ILE A 104 23.10 -14.25 -13.68
CA ILE A 104 21.96 -15.18 -13.61
C ILE A 104 21.61 -15.55 -12.18
N THR A 105 20.36 -15.90 -11.95
CA THR A 105 19.90 -16.51 -10.69
C THR A 105 20.40 -17.95 -10.59
N ASN A 106 20.61 -18.45 -9.37
CA ASN A 106 21.07 -19.83 -9.14
C ASN A 106 19.93 -20.86 -9.27
N TYR A 107 19.44 -21.04 -10.50
CA TYR A 107 18.56 -22.15 -10.89
C TYR A 107 19.26 -23.05 -11.89
N THR A 108 19.11 -24.37 -11.72
CA THR A 108 19.83 -25.37 -12.53
C THR A 108 19.68 -25.16 -14.03
N GLY A 109 18.48 -24.81 -14.50
CA GLY A 109 18.24 -24.54 -15.91
C GLY A 109 19.07 -23.37 -16.44
N ASP A 110 19.07 -22.25 -15.72
CA ASP A 110 19.82 -21.05 -16.09
C ASP A 110 21.32 -21.32 -16.02
N CYS A 111 21.82 -21.92 -14.93
CA CYS A 111 23.23 -22.28 -14.76
C CYS A 111 23.76 -23.13 -15.93
N LEU A 112 22.99 -24.14 -16.36
CA LEU A 112 23.39 -25.01 -17.47
C LEU A 112 23.34 -24.29 -18.83
N HIS A 113 22.26 -23.56 -19.12
CA HIS A 113 22.08 -22.95 -20.43
C HIS A 113 22.98 -21.75 -20.67
N PHE A 114 23.16 -20.88 -19.67
CA PHE A 114 24.06 -19.74 -19.72
C PHE A 114 25.52 -20.18 -19.60
N GLY A 115 25.83 -21.18 -18.76
CA GLY A 115 27.18 -21.76 -18.71
C GLY A 115 27.62 -22.31 -20.06
N LEU A 116 26.77 -23.10 -20.73
CA LEU A 116 27.07 -23.60 -22.07
C LEU A 116 27.17 -22.49 -23.12
N ALA A 117 26.45 -21.38 -22.95
CA ALA A 117 26.56 -20.22 -23.84
C ALA A 117 27.89 -19.50 -23.66
N ALA A 118 28.34 -19.30 -22.41
CA ALA A 118 29.63 -18.71 -22.11
C ALA A 118 30.80 -19.55 -22.66
N GLU A 119 30.76 -20.87 -22.47
CA GLU A 119 31.77 -21.79 -23.05
C GLU A 119 31.87 -21.68 -24.57
N LYS A 120 30.74 -21.45 -25.26
CA LYS A 120 30.70 -21.25 -26.71
C LYS A 120 31.12 -19.85 -27.15
N ALA A 121 30.87 -18.83 -26.33
CA ALA A 121 31.26 -17.44 -26.59
C ALA A 121 32.76 -17.20 -26.37
N GLY A 122 33.40 -18.02 -25.54
CA GLY A 122 34.85 -18.01 -25.30
C GLY A 122 35.28 -17.12 -24.13
N PRO A 123 36.60 -16.89 -23.96
CA PRO A 123 37.20 -16.44 -22.70
C PRO A 123 36.86 -15.00 -22.27
N LYS A 124 36.26 -14.20 -23.16
CA LYS A 124 35.78 -12.85 -22.84
C LYS A 124 34.31 -12.83 -22.35
N CYS A 125 33.69 -14.00 -22.17
CA CYS A 125 32.35 -14.14 -21.63
C CYS A 125 32.43 -14.81 -20.25
N ARG A 126 32.02 -14.11 -19.20
CA ARG A 126 31.99 -14.62 -17.82
C ARG A 126 30.57 -14.88 -17.35
N VAL A 127 30.42 -15.75 -16.37
CA VAL A 127 29.13 -16.02 -15.71
C VAL A 127 29.25 -15.65 -14.24
N LEU A 128 28.32 -14.82 -13.76
CA LEU A 128 28.10 -14.51 -12.35
C LEU A 128 26.76 -15.14 -11.92
N ILE A 129 26.82 -16.04 -10.95
CA ILE A 129 25.65 -16.75 -10.42
C ILE A 129 25.27 -16.10 -9.09
N CYS A 130 24.05 -15.60 -8.99
CA CYS A 130 23.50 -14.95 -7.80
C CYS A 130 22.66 -15.95 -6.99
N GLY A 131 23.04 -16.16 -5.74
CA GLY A 131 22.31 -17.00 -4.79
C GLY A 131 22.18 -16.31 -3.44
N ASP A 132 21.10 -15.52 -3.29
CA ASP A 132 20.81 -14.67 -2.15
C ASP A 132 19.69 -15.20 -1.23
N ASP A 133 19.01 -16.29 -1.58
CA ASP A 133 17.94 -16.85 -0.75
C ASP A 133 18.47 -17.58 0.50
N VAL A 134 18.16 -17.08 1.70
CA VAL A 134 18.57 -17.69 2.98
C VAL A 134 17.62 -18.77 3.50
N SER A 135 16.49 -19.01 2.82
CA SER A 135 15.62 -20.14 3.20
C SER A 135 16.32 -21.49 3.05
N VAL A 136 17.25 -21.59 2.08
CA VAL A 136 18.14 -22.74 1.89
C VAL A 136 19.35 -22.60 2.81
N GLY A 137 19.40 -23.45 3.85
CA GLY A 137 20.50 -23.45 4.82
C GLY A 137 21.81 -24.04 4.27
N ARG A 138 22.93 -23.80 4.98
CA ARG A 138 24.27 -24.28 4.62
C ARG A 138 24.37 -25.80 4.46
N ARG A 139 23.58 -26.58 5.21
CA ARG A 139 23.49 -28.04 5.05
C ARG A 139 22.34 -28.48 4.14
N GLY A 140 21.77 -27.53 3.39
CA GLY A 140 20.69 -27.77 2.43
C GLY A 140 21.17 -28.47 1.15
N SER A 141 20.52 -28.13 0.04
CA SER A 141 20.79 -28.73 -1.27
C SER A 141 22.23 -28.49 -1.75
N LEU A 142 22.80 -29.47 -2.46
CA LEU A 142 24.08 -29.33 -3.19
C LEU A 142 24.02 -28.26 -4.28
N VAL A 143 22.82 -27.85 -4.70
CA VAL A 143 22.60 -26.76 -5.67
C VAL A 143 22.91 -25.39 -5.06
N GLY A 144 22.88 -25.26 -3.73
CA GLY A 144 23.09 -23.98 -3.03
C GLY A 144 21.84 -23.12 -2.93
N ARG A 145 22.02 -21.85 -2.54
CA ARG A 145 20.96 -20.85 -2.34
C ARG A 145 20.33 -20.48 -3.68
N ARG A 146 19.00 -20.36 -3.73
CA ARG A 146 18.29 -19.83 -4.91
C ARG A 146 18.59 -18.33 -5.10
N GLY A 147 18.32 -17.82 -6.31
CA GLY A 147 18.31 -16.38 -6.58
C GLY A 147 16.91 -15.79 -6.36
N LEU A 148 16.86 -14.61 -5.72
CA LEU A 148 15.70 -13.75 -5.52
C LEU A 148 16.05 -12.30 -5.94
N ALA A 149 15.16 -11.36 -5.63
CA ALA A 149 15.23 -9.97 -6.05
C ALA A 149 16.48 -9.19 -5.62
N GLY A 150 17.30 -9.71 -4.69
CA GLY A 150 18.56 -9.08 -4.31
C GLY A 150 19.52 -8.96 -5.50
N GLN A 151 19.43 -9.87 -6.49
CA GLN A 151 20.18 -9.80 -7.73
C GLN A 151 19.93 -8.50 -8.52
N ILE A 152 18.76 -7.86 -8.39
CA ILE A 152 18.53 -6.58 -9.09
C ILE A 152 19.52 -5.51 -8.59
N GLY A 153 19.89 -5.56 -7.31
CA GLY A 153 20.96 -4.72 -6.75
C GLY A 153 22.32 -4.99 -7.39
N VAL A 154 22.66 -6.26 -7.64
CA VAL A 154 23.89 -6.67 -8.36
C VAL A 154 23.90 -6.06 -9.76
N LEU A 155 22.81 -6.20 -10.52
CA LEU A 155 22.69 -5.61 -11.86
C LEU A 155 22.87 -4.10 -11.83
N LYS A 156 22.31 -3.42 -10.81
CA LYS A 156 22.39 -1.98 -10.69
C LYS A 156 23.81 -1.48 -10.46
N VAL A 157 24.54 -2.07 -9.51
CA VAL A 157 25.90 -1.62 -9.17
C VAL A 157 26.89 -1.99 -10.26
N MET A 158 26.76 -3.19 -10.85
CA MET A 158 27.57 -3.59 -12.01
C MET A 158 27.29 -2.69 -13.21
N GLY A 159 26.02 -2.36 -13.47
CA GLY A 159 25.62 -1.48 -14.56
C GLY A 159 26.21 -0.08 -14.42
N GLY A 160 26.27 0.46 -13.20
CA GLY A 160 26.93 1.73 -12.93
C GLY A 160 28.44 1.70 -13.20
N ALA A 161 29.14 0.65 -12.76
CA ALA A 161 30.56 0.48 -13.04
C ALA A 161 30.86 0.26 -14.54
N ALA A 162 30.05 -0.58 -15.21
CA ALA A 162 30.15 -0.81 -16.65
C ALA A 162 29.89 0.48 -17.45
N GLY A 163 28.89 1.26 -17.04
CA GLY A 163 28.53 2.56 -17.62
C GLY A 163 29.63 3.61 -17.46
N ARG A 164 30.35 3.61 -16.32
CA ARG A 164 31.56 4.42 -16.11
C ARG A 164 32.72 4.02 -17.02
N GLY A 165 32.66 2.84 -17.62
CA GLY A 165 33.68 2.32 -18.52
C GLY A 165 34.78 1.56 -17.79
N ASP A 166 34.47 0.89 -16.68
CA ASP A 166 35.42 0.06 -15.95
C ASP A 166 35.73 -1.25 -16.74
N SER A 167 36.70 -2.04 -16.27
CA SER A 167 37.16 -3.25 -16.98
C SER A 167 36.27 -4.47 -16.72
N LEU A 168 36.37 -5.51 -17.56
CA LEU A 168 35.61 -6.76 -17.38
C LEU A 168 35.85 -7.40 -16.01
N ASP A 169 37.11 -7.50 -15.59
CA ASP A 169 37.49 -8.10 -14.32
C ASP A 169 36.97 -7.25 -13.15
N ASP A 170 37.14 -5.92 -13.21
CA ASP A 170 36.67 -5.05 -12.14
C ASP A 170 35.15 -5.08 -11.97
N VAL A 171 34.38 -5.10 -13.07
CA VAL A 171 32.91 -5.19 -13.02
C VAL A 171 32.46 -6.55 -12.50
N TYR A 172 33.15 -7.62 -12.90
CA TYR A 172 32.89 -8.97 -12.39
C TYR A 172 33.16 -9.09 -10.89
N ASP A 173 34.32 -8.59 -10.44
CA ASP A 173 34.73 -8.66 -9.03
C ASP A 173 33.80 -7.83 -8.14
N LEU A 174 33.32 -6.67 -8.61
CA LEU A 174 32.25 -5.92 -7.92
C LEU A 174 30.97 -6.74 -7.80
N GLY A 175 30.53 -7.37 -8.90
CA GLY A 175 29.32 -8.18 -8.91
C GLY A 175 29.39 -9.35 -7.94
N ALA A 176 30.53 -10.07 -7.95
CA ALA A 176 30.78 -11.18 -7.03
C ALA A 176 30.83 -10.72 -5.56
N ALA A 177 31.59 -9.67 -5.27
CA ALA A 177 31.69 -9.12 -3.92
C ALA A 177 30.34 -8.62 -3.40
N PHE A 178 29.53 -7.99 -4.24
CA PHE A 178 28.20 -7.53 -3.87
C PHE A 178 27.23 -8.69 -3.66
N ALA A 179 27.19 -9.67 -4.58
CA ALA A 179 26.31 -10.84 -4.50
C ALA A 179 26.56 -11.69 -3.25
N ASP A 180 27.82 -11.84 -2.83
CA ASP A 180 28.18 -12.59 -1.62
C ASP A 180 27.70 -11.92 -0.32
N GLN A 181 27.34 -10.63 -0.37
CA GLN A 181 26.92 -9.84 0.80
C GLN A 181 25.41 -9.59 0.84
N ILE A 182 24.62 -10.39 0.11
CA ILE A 182 23.15 -10.31 0.11
C ILE A 182 22.55 -11.45 0.92
N VAL A 183 21.56 -11.12 1.75
CA VAL A 183 20.63 -12.07 2.38
C VAL A 183 19.20 -11.71 2.02
N SER A 184 18.48 -12.67 1.45
CA SER A 184 17.12 -12.49 0.96
C SER A 184 16.20 -13.60 1.42
N ILE A 185 14.94 -13.29 1.73
CA ILE A 185 13.92 -14.28 1.98
C ILE A 185 12.54 -13.76 1.56
N ALA A 186 11.69 -14.64 1.05
CA ALA A 186 10.31 -14.33 0.71
C ALA A 186 9.33 -14.69 1.83
N ALA A 187 8.22 -13.98 1.90
CA ALA A 187 7.03 -14.37 2.65
C ALA A 187 5.82 -14.30 1.72
N THR A 188 5.04 -15.37 1.74
CA THR A 188 4.00 -15.63 0.74
C THR A 188 2.67 -15.87 1.41
N LEU A 189 1.68 -15.05 1.06
CA LEU A 189 0.30 -15.18 1.54
C LEU A 189 -0.49 -16.20 0.71
N ASP A 190 -0.08 -16.43 -0.53
CA ASP A 190 -0.67 -17.43 -1.43
C ASP A 190 0.24 -17.64 -2.65
N HIS A 191 0.08 -18.76 -3.36
CA HIS A 191 0.89 -19.04 -4.56
C HIS A 191 0.38 -18.24 -5.77
N CYS A 192 1.25 -18.02 -6.76
CA CYS A 192 0.83 -17.41 -8.01
C CYS A 192 0.04 -18.38 -8.89
N HIS A 193 -0.83 -17.84 -9.75
CA HIS A 193 -1.56 -18.62 -10.75
C HIS A 193 -0.93 -18.44 -12.13
N VAL A 194 -0.45 -19.52 -12.74
CA VAL A 194 0.11 -19.47 -14.11
C VAL A 194 -1.02 -19.54 -15.15
N PRO A 195 -1.11 -18.59 -16.10
CA PRO A 195 -2.13 -18.61 -17.15
C PRO A 195 -2.21 -19.95 -17.90
N GLY A 196 -3.40 -20.55 -17.93
CA GLY A 196 -3.67 -21.79 -18.66
C GLY A 196 -3.17 -23.08 -18.00
N ARG A 197 -2.59 -23.02 -16.79
CA ARG A 197 -2.24 -24.22 -16.00
C ARG A 197 -3.34 -24.56 -15.00
N ALA A 198 -3.43 -25.85 -14.63
CA ALA A 198 -4.24 -26.28 -13.50
C ALA A 198 -3.62 -25.82 -12.18
N GLU A 199 -4.43 -25.78 -11.11
CA GLU A 199 -3.99 -25.27 -9.81
C GLU A 199 -2.73 -25.97 -9.28
N HIS A 200 -1.77 -25.17 -8.83
CA HIS A 200 -0.75 -25.60 -7.88
C HIS A 200 -1.20 -25.21 -6.48
N GLY A 201 -0.89 -26.06 -5.50
CA GLY A 201 -1.50 -26.08 -4.17
C GLY A 201 -1.53 -24.70 -3.52
N MET A 202 -2.74 -24.19 -3.33
CA MET A 202 -2.99 -22.94 -2.61
C MET A 202 -2.69 -23.12 -1.12
N LEU A 203 -2.32 -22.03 -0.44
CA LEU A 203 -2.26 -22.05 1.02
C LEU A 203 -3.68 -22.09 1.61
N ASP A 204 -3.81 -22.65 2.80
CA ASP A 204 -5.06 -22.56 3.56
C ASP A 204 -5.34 -21.09 3.95
N PRO A 205 -6.61 -20.66 4.16
CA PRO A 205 -6.96 -19.25 4.38
C PRO A 205 -6.25 -18.55 5.56
N ASP A 206 -5.71 -19.32 6.50
CA ASP A 206 -5.03 -18.84 7.71
C ASP A 206 -3.58 -19.41 7.78
N GLU A 207 -2.99 -19.65 6.62
CA GLU A 207 -1.62 -20.11 6.45
C GLU A 207 -0.79 -19.09 5.67
N VAL A 208 0.46 -18.90 6.08
CA VAL A 208 1.49 -18.21 5.29
C VAL A 208 2.74 -19.05 5.18
N GLU A 209 3.50 -18.83 4.11
CA GLU A 209 4.70 -19.60 3.81
C GLU A 209 5.93 -18.69 3.73
N ILE A 210 6.94 -18.99 4.54
CA ILE A 210 8.22 -18.29 4.56
C ILE A 210 9.25 -19.06 3.73
N GLY A 211 9.99 -18.33 2.91
CA GLY A 211 11.11 -18.82 2.13
C GLY A 211 10.69 -19.53 0.85
N THR A 212 9.55 -19.19 0.26
CA THR A 212 9.13 -19.71 -1.06
C THR A 212 10.04 -19.20 -2.17
N GLY A 213 10.20 -20.00 -3.22
CA GLY A 213 10.81 -19.51 -4.47
C GLY A 213 9.81 -18.70 -5.32
N PRO A 214 10.30 -17.99 -6.34
CA PRO A 214 9.49 -17.16 -7.23
C PRO A 214 8.73 -17.98 -8.29
N HIS A 215 8.83 -19.31 -8.31
CA HIS A 215 8.13 -20.20 -9.24
C HIS A 215 7.14 -21.14 -8.55
N ASN A 216 6.61 -20.75 -7.38
CA ASN A 216 5.82 -21.57 -6.46
C ASN A 216 6.58 -22.77 -5.87
N GLU A 217 7.91 -22.72 -5.79
CA GLU A 217 8.66 -23.75 -5.06
C GLU A 217 8.30 -23.69 -3.57
N PRO A 218 8.17 -24.87 -2.92
CA PRO A 218 7.90 -24.94 -1.49
C PRO A 218 8.85 -24.05 -0.68
N GLY A 219 8.28 -23.43 0.35
CA GLY A 219 9.01 -22.61 1.28
C GLY A 219 9.81 -23.43 2.27
N TYR A 220 10.54 -22.71 3.12
CA TYR A 220 11.22 -23.32 4.27
C TYR A 220 10.22 -23.73 5.35
N ARG A 221 9.19 -22.91 5.58
CA ARG A 221 8.26 -23.11 6.70
C ARG A 221 6.88 -22.54 6.39
N LYS A 222 5.84 -23.34 6.63
CA LYS A 222 4.44 -22.90 6.71
C LYS A 222 4.08 -22.55 8.15
N ILE A 223 3.33 -21.47 8.35
CA ILE A 223 2.89 -20.97 9.64
C ILE A 223 1.37 -20.87 9.62
N SER A 224 0.73 -21.50 10.60
CA SER A 224 -0.70 -21.38 10.87
C SER A 224 -0.93 -21.36 12.38
N PRO A 225 -1.77 -20.45 12.92
CA PRO A 225 -2.52 -19.41 12.21
C PRO A 225 -1.62 -18.33 11.59
N HIS A 226 -2.17 -17.51 10.69
CA HIS A 226 -1.46 -16.37 10.09
C HIS A 226 -1.02 -15.40 11.21
N PRO A 227 0.30 -15.15 11.37
CA PRO A 227 0.80 -14.23 12.38
C PRO A 227 0.38 -12.78 12.08
N SER A 228 0.49 -11.92 13.10
CA SER A 228 0.42 -10.47 12.88
C SER A 228 1.53 -9.99 11.93
N PRO A 229 1.33 -8.88 11.19
CA PRO A 229 2.36 -8.33 10.30
C PRO A 229 3.70 -8.10 11.01
N GLU A 230 3.68 -7.59 12.25
CA GLU A 230 4.87 -7.33 13.06
C GLU A 230 5.64 -8.63 13.38
N GLN A 231 4.91 -9.70 13.70
CA GLN A 231 5.50 -11.03 13.94
C GLN A 231 6.08 -11.65 12.67
N LEU A 232 5.39 -11.51 11.52
CA LEU A 232 5.89 -12.01 10.24
C LEU A 232 7.18 -11.30 9.84
N VAL A 233 7.22 -9.97 9.96
CA VAL A 233 8.42 -9.17 9.67
C VAL A 233 9.57 -9.52 10.62
N ALA A 234 9.28 -9.76 11.90
CA ALA A 234 10.29 -10.22 12.86
C ALA A 234 10.89 -11.58 12.48
N GLU A 235 10.07 -12.54 12.01
CA GLU A 235 10.59 -13.82 11.52
C GLU A 235 11.45 -13.64 10.26
N VAL A 236 10.99 -12.86 9.29
CA VAL A 236 11.73 -12.55 8.05
C VAL A 236 13.11 -11.95 8.35
N LEU A 237 13.17 -10.90 9.18
CA LEU A 237 14.43 -10.26 9.54
C LEU A 237 15.34 -11.18 10.34
N ARG A 238 14.79 -11.99 11.24
CA ARG A 238 15.56 -12.97 12.01
C ARG A 238 16.26 -13.98 11.10
N TYR A 239 15.59 -14.51 10.07
CA TYR A 239 16.24 -15.44 9.14
C TYR A 239 17.36 -14.80 8.32
N CYS A 240 17.27 -13.49 8.05
CA CYS A 240 18.31 -12.76 7.33
C CYS A 240 19.49 -12.35 8.22
N LEU A 241 19.23 -11.96 9.48
CA LEU A 241 20.19 -11.19 10.28
C LEU A 241 20.68 -11.89 11.56
N ASP A 242 20.05 -12.98 12.00
CA ASP A 242 20.49 -13.67 13.22
C ASP A 242 21.83 -14.39 13.01
N GLU A 243 22.92 -13.77 13.46
CA GLU A 243 24.27 -14.33 13.38
C GLU A 243 24.43 -15.66 14.15
N LYS A 244 23.49 -16.00 15.03
CA LYS A 244 23.49 -17.27 15.78
C LYS A 244 22.86 -18.42 14.99
N ASP A 245 22.19 -18.17 13.86
CA ASP A 245 21.64 -19.23 13.01
C ASP A 245 22.80 -19.90 12.22
N PRO A 246 23.21 -21.13 12.57
CA PRO A 246 24.33 -21.79 11.90
C PRO A 246 24.02 -22.18 10.45
N GLU A 247 22.74 -22.21 10.07
CA GLU A 247 22.31 -22.53 8.71
C GLU A 247 22.22 -21.29 7.83
N ARG A 248 21.93 -20.11 8.39
CA ARG A 248 21.50 -18.92 7.63
C ARG A 248 22.30 -17.66 7.84
N ALA A 249 23.19 -17.61 8.83
CA ALA A 249 24.14 -16.51 9.00
C ALA A 249 25.19 -16.52 7.86
N TYR A 250 24.76 -16.17 6.65
CA TYR A 250 25.58 -16.10 5.44
C TYR A 250 26.43 -14.83 5.42
N VAL A 251 25.86 -13.72 5.88
CA VAL A 251 26.46 -12.39 5.92
C VAL A 251 26.50 -11.91 7.37
N LYS A 252 27.53 -11.15 7.72
CA LYS A 252 27.67 -10.51 9.04
C LYS A 252 27.34 -9.04 8.93
N PHE A 253 26.75 -8.47 9.97
CA PHE A 253 26.37 -7.06 10.01
C PHE A 253 26.90 -6.42 11.28
N ALA A 254 28.00 -5.67 11.14
CA ALA A 254 28.61 -4.98 12.27
C ALA A 254 27.97 -3.61 12.50
N PRO A 255 27.97 -3.08 13.74
CA PRO A 255 27.55 -1.72 14.00
C PRO A 255 28.33 -0.72 13.15
N GLY A 256 27.61 0.14 12.43
CA GLY A 256 28.19 1.14 11.52
C GLY A 256 28.40 0.67 10.08
N ASP A 257 28.08 -0.58 9.75
CA ASP A 257 28.06 -1.03 8.36
C ASP A 257 26.95 -0.30 7.57
N GLU A 258 27.31 0.13 6.37
CA GLU A 258 26.39 0.73 5.42
C GLU A 258 25.62 -0.40 4.70
N THR A 259 24.30 -0.32 4.71
CA THR A 259 23.44 -1.38 4.16
C THR A 259 22.47 -0.86 3.13
N PHE A 260 22.07 -1.70 2.17
CA PHE A 260 20.93 -1.45 1.30
C PHE A 260 19.78 -2.39 1.66
N LEU A 261 18.55 -1.89 1.54
CA LEU A 261 17.32 -2.67 1.68
C LEU A 261 16.58 -2.68 0.35
N LEU A 262 16.30 -3.87 -0.18
CA LEU A 262 15.43 -4.08 -1.33
C LEU A 262 14.19 -4.84 -0.87
N VAL A 263 13.01 -4.33 -1.21
CA VAL A 263 11.71 -4.96 -0.91
C VAL A 263 10.98 -5.18 -2.24
N SER A 264 10.91 -6.43 -2.66
CA SER A 264 10.27 -6.80 -3.93
C SER A 264 8.84 -7.26 -3.71
N ASN A 265 7.89 -6.66 -4.42
CA ASN A 265 6.52 -7.14 -4.55
C ASN A 265 6.46 -8.23 -5.62
N PHE A 266 5.90 -9.39 -5.29
CA PHE A 266 5.77 -10.51 -6.24
C PHE A 266 4.59 -10.33 -7.24
N GLY A 267 3.91 -9.19 -7.19
CA GLY A 267 2.92 -8.74 -8.16
C GLY A 267 1.49 -8.69 -7.62
N GLY A 268 1.22 -9.37 -6.50
CA GLY A 268 -0.12 -9.48 -5.91
C GLY A 268 -0.39 -8.60 -4.69
N MET A 269 0.58 -7.84 -4.18
CA MET A 269 0.38 -6.95 -3.03
C MET A 269 0.02 -5.52 -3.44
N SER A 270 -0.83 -4.85 -2.65
CA SER A 270 -1.18 -3.45 -2.91
C SER A 270 -0.02 -2.50 -2.56
N HIS A 271 0.04 -1.33 -3.20
CA HIS A 271 1.03 -0.30 -2.85
C HIS A 271 0.85 0.22 -1.42
N LEU A 272 -0.38 0.18 -0.89
CA LEU A 272 -0.68 0.55 0.50
C LEU A 272 0.02 -0.41 1.47
N GLU A 273 -0.18 -1.72 1.26
CA GLU A 273 0.45 -2.76 2.09
C GLU A 273 1.97 -2.74 1.95
N MET A 274 2.51 -2.54 0.75
CA MET A 274 3.96 -2.42 0.55
C MET A 274 4.53 -1.21 1.29
N GLY A 275 3.82 -0.08 1.33
CA GLY A 275 4.22 1.09 2.12
C GLY A 275 4.27 0.81 3.62
N ALA A 276 3.21 0.16 4.16
CA ALA A 276 3.16 -0.26 5.56
C ALA A 276 4.26 -1.28 5.90
N LEU A 277 4.52 -2.24 5.01
CA LEU A 277 5.59 -3.23 5.16
C LEU A 277 6.97 -2.57 5.25
N VAL A 278 7.27 -1.60 4.40
CA VAL A 278 8.54 -0.85 4.45
C VAL A 278 8.68 -0.10 5.77
N ASP A 279 7.60 0.51 6.25
CA ASP A 279 7.58 1.23 7.53
C ASP A 279 7.94 0.28 8.68
N GLU A 280 7.25 -0.87 8.76
CA GLU A 280 7.49 -1.90 9.77
C GLU A 280 8.93 -2.47 9.69
N LEU A 281 9.41 -2.81 8.49
CA LEU A 281 10.78 -3.29 8.27
C LEU A 281 11.81 -2.28 8.80
N LEU A 282 11.64 -0.99 8.49
CA LEU A 282 12.57 0.05 8.93
C LEU A 282 12.49 0.30 10.44
N GLU A 283 11.32 0.15 11.06
CA GLU A 283 11.20 0.23 12.53
C GLU A 283 11.93 -0.91 13.22
N GLN A 284 11.72 -2.16 12.78
CA GLN A 284 12.38 -3.32 13.38
C GLN A 284 13.89 -3.35 13.10
N LEU A 285 14.33 -2.99 11.89
CA LEU A 285 15.76 -2.87 11.56
C LEU A 285 16.48 -1.89 12.50
N ALA A 286 15.89 -0.72 12.74
CA ALA A 286 16.46 0.27 13.64
C ALA A 286 16.42 -0.19 15.10
N ARG A 287 15.29 -0.73 15.56
CA ARG A 287 15.04 -1.10 16.96
C ARG A 287 15.80 -2.35 17.39
N ASP A 288 15.76 -3.40 16.59
CA ASP A 288 16.19 -4.74 16.99
C ASP A 288 17.56 -5.12 16.43
N TRP A 289 17.97 -4.49 15.31
CA TRP A 289 19.22 -4.82 14.60
C TRP A 289 20.21 -3.65 14.53
N ASN A 290 19.83 -2.45 14.96
CA ASN A 290 20.64 -1.24 14.89
C ASN A 290 21.15 -0.95 13.45
N LEU A 291 20.28 -1.19 12.45
CA LEU A 291 20.55 -0.92 11.04
C LEU A 291 19.64 0.20 10.54
N ASP A 292 20.22 1.21 9.89
CA ASP A 292 19.50 2.22 9.10
C ASP A 292 20.02 2.17 7.65
N PRO A 293 19.29 1.52 6.72
CA PRO A 293 19.77 1.34 5.36
C PRO A 293 20.07 2.66 4.65
N ALA A 294 21.26 2.77 4.09
CA ALA A 294 21.71 3.92 3.29
C ALA A 294 20.81 4.14 2.06
N ARG A 295 20.24 3.05 1.53
CA ARG A 295 19.33 3.05 0.39
C ARG A 295 18.18 2.09 0.66
N VAL A 296 16.96 2.52 0.35
CA VAL A 296 15.74 1.69 0.47
C VAL A 296 15.04 1.68 -0.89
N TYR A 297 14.90 0.50 -1.47
CA TYR A 297 14.25 0.29 -2.75
C TYR A 297 13.02 -0.58 -2.54
N CYS A 298 11.85 -0.12 -2.99
CA CYS A 298 10.59 -0.87 -2.81
C CYS A 298 9.75 -0.80 -4.08
N GLY A 299 9.37 -1.95 -4.62
CA GLY A 299 8.50 -2.03 -5.79
C GLY A 299 8.42 -3.45 -6.36
N PRO A 300 7.78 -3.65 -7.52
CA PRO A 300 7.85 -4.91 -8.25
C PRO A 300 9.24 -5.03 -8.91
N LEU A 301 10.27 -5.42 -8.15
CA LEU A 301 11.64 -5.51 -8.65
C LEU A 301 11.82 -6.82 -9.46
N GLU A 302 11.38 -7.92 -8.86
CA GLU A 302 11.29 -9.24 -9.49
C GLU A 302 9.96 -9.85 -9.02
N THR A 303 9.02 -9.98 -9.96
CA THR A 303 7.68 -10.49 -9.62
C THR A 303 7.63 -12.02 -9.65
N SER A 304 6.50 -12.59 -9.25
CA SER A 304 6.12 -13.99 -9.49
C SER A 304 4.68 -13.97 -9.98
N LEU A 305 4.47 -13.48 -11.20
CA LEU A 305 3.16 -13.23 -11.81
C LEU A 305 2.24 -12.41 -10.91
N ASN A 306 1.24 -13.04 -10.29
CA ASN A 306 0.27 -12.41 -9.42
C ASN A 306 0.38 -12.89 -7.96
N ALA A 307 1.52 -13.41 -7.51
CA ALA A 307 1.64 -13.90 -6.13
C ALA A 307 1.45 -12.75 -5.12
N PRO A 308 0.56 -12.88 -4.12
CA PRO A 308 0.47 -11.96 -2.99
C PRO A 308 1.60 -12.29 -2.01
N ALA A 309 2.81 -11.90 -2.40
CA ALA A 309 4.02 -12.19 -1.67
C ALA A 309 5.00 -11.04 -1.80
N PHE A 310 5.98 -11.03 -0.90
CA PHE A 310 7.09 -10.11 -0.98
C PHE A 310 8.40 -10.83 -0.68
N SER A 311 9.51 -10.28 -1.16
CA SER A 311 10.84 -10.64 -0.66
C SER A 311 11.55 -9.42 -0.10
N VAL A 312 12.33 -9.67 0.94
CA VAL A 312 13.21 -8.68 1.56
C VAL A 312 14.64 -9.11 1.30
N SER A 313 15.47 -8.19 0.82
CA SER A 313 16.91 -8.37 0.65
C SER A 313 17.66 -7.31 1.44
N VAL A 314 18.57 -7.72 2.33
CA VAL A 314 19.48 -6.83 3.04
C VAL A 314 20.88 -7.07 2.51
N VAL A 315 21.57 -6.00 2.13
CA VAL A 315 22.93 -6.05 1.57
C VAL A 315 23.90 -5.36 2.51
N ASN A 316 25.01 -6.00 2.85
CA ASN A 316 26.13 -5.34 3.53
C ASN A 316 27.08 -4.70 2.52
N VAL A 317 26.94 -3.39 2.31
CA VAL A 317 27.73 -2.63 1.33
C VAL A 317 29.15 -2.38 1.83
N THR A 318 29.34 -2.20 3.13
CA THR A 318 30.69 -2.10 3.72
C THR A 318 31.50 -3.36 3.47
N ALA A 319 30.91 -4.54 3.71
CA ALA A 319 31.57 -5.81 3.46
C ALA A 319 31.82 -6.05 1.97
N ALA A 320 30.88 -5.65 1.09
CA ALA A 320 31.07 -5.76 -0.36
C ALA A 320 32.22 -4.88 -0.85
N ALA A 321 32.31 -3.65 -0.36
CA ALA A 321 33.41 -2.74 -0.65
C ALA A 321 34.76 -3.29 -0.16
N ALA A 322 34.79 -3.94 1.02
CA ALA A 322 36.00 -4.55 1.56
C ALA A 322 36.52 -5.75 0.73
N ALA A 323 35.65 -6.39 -0.07
CA ALA A 323 35.98 -7.55 -0.89
C ALA A 323 36.31 -7.19 -2.35
N CYS A 324 36.26 -5.92 -2.74
CA CYS A 324 36.63 -5.46 -4.08
C CYS A 324 37.45 -4.16 -4.03
N LYS A 325 37.75 -3.58 -5.20
CA LYS A 325 38.53 -2.33 -5.31
C LYS A 325 37.73 -1.06 -5.02
N TYR A 326 36.41 -1.16 -4.96
CA TYR A 326 35.52 0.00 -4.90
C TYR A 326 35.22 0.37 -3.45
N SER A 327 35.23 1.67 -3.17
CA SER A 327 34.81 2.16 -1.86
C SER A 327 33.29 2.04 -1.67
N VAL A 328 32.82 2.18 -0.43
CA VAL A 328 31.38 2.26 -0.13
C VAL A 328 30.72 3.40 -0.91
N ASP A 329 31.41 4.54 -1.07
CA ASP A 329 30.90 5.68 -1.82
C ASP A 329 30.86 5.42 -3.33
N ASP A 330 31.82 4.66 -3.89
CA ASP A 330 31.75 4.21 -5.28
C ASP A 330 30.50 3.32 -5.51
N ILE A 331 30.27 2.35 -4.63
CA ILE A 331 29.10 1.45 -4.75
C ILE A 331 27.79 2.24 -4.64
N LYS A 332 27.69 3.18 -3.70
CA LYS A 332 26.54 4.10 -3.61
C LYS A 332 26.40 4.94 -4.88
N ALA A 333 27.48 5.49 -5.43
CA ALA A 333 27.45 6.26 -6.66
C ALA A 333 26.98 5.42 -7.87
N PHE A 334 27.40 4.16 -7.97
CA PHE A 334 26.91 3.24 -9.00
C PHE A 334 25.42 2.90 -8.80
N ALA A 335 24.98 2.72 -7.57
CA ALA A 335 23.57 2.52 -7.27
C ALA A 335 22.72 3.76 -7.64
N ASP A 336 23.26 4.96 -7.47
CA ASP A 336 22.58 6.22 -7.70
C ASP A 336 22.64 6.73 -9.15
N VAL A 337 23.54 6.19 -10.00
CA VAL A 337 23.64 6.65 -11.39
C VAL A 337 22.32 6.40 -12.12
N LYS A 338 21.86 7.39 -12.89
CA LYS A 338 20.61 7.32 -13.62
C LYS A 338 20.63 6.21 -14.67
N THR A 339 19.49 5.54 -14.81
CA THR A 339 19.26 4.54 -15.85
C THR A 339 18.13 4.98 -16.79
N SER A 340 18.02 4.35 -17.96
CA SER A 340 16.86 4.51 -18.85
C SER A 340 15.85 3.37 -18.69
N THR A 341 15.80 2.74 -17.52
CA THR A 341 15.13 1.47 -17.29
C THR A 341 13.99 1.60 -16.28
N HIS A 342 13.24 0.52 -16.07
CA HIS A 342 12.19 0.45 -15.05
C HIS A 342 12.70 0.64 -13.63
N TRP A 343 14.02 0.53 -13.39
CA TRP A 343 14.64 0.88 -12.11
C TRP A 343 14.22 2.28 -11.64
N GLU A 344 14.20 3.29 -12.53
CA GLU A 344 13.82 4.66 -12.14
C GLU A 344 12.36 4.76 -11.72
N SER A 345 11.49 3.94 -12.29
CA SER A 345 10.05 3.95 -12.01
C SER A 345 9.70 3.28 -10.67
N TYR A 346 10.51 2.30 -10.23
CA TYR A 346 10.19 1.48 -9.06
C TYR A 346 11.10 1.74 -7.86
N ALA A 347 12.41 1.92 -8.07
CA ALA A 347 13.38 2.05 -6.98
C ALA A 347 13.50 3.49 -6.44
N GLY A 348 13.05 4.49 -7.21
CA GLY A 348 13.09 5.90 -6.82
C GLY A 348 14.51 6.48 -6.72
N SER A 349 14.61 7.81 -6.50
CA SER A 349 15.90 8.49 -6.35
C SER A 349 16.35 8.49 -4.89
N GLN A 350 17.43 7.77 -4.58
CA GLN A 350 17.92 7.59 -3.21
C GLN A 350 19.19 8.40 -2.88
N SER A 351 19.73 9.15 -3.85
CA SER A 351 21.01 9.88 -3.74
C SER A 351 21.07 10.95 -2.65
N ALA A 352 19.94 11.37 -2.09
CA ALA A 352 19.83 12.38 -1.04
C ALA A 352 18.97 11.91 0.15
N ARG A 353 19.10 10.63 0.55
CA ARG A 353 18.37 10.10 1.71
C ARG A 353 18.79 10.83 3.00
N ARG A 354 17.84 11.54 3.62
CA ARG A 354 17.98 12.13 4.96
C ARG A 354 17.66 11.08 6.04
N PRO A 355 18.20 11.21 7.27
CA PRO A 355 17.82 10.36 8.39
C PRO A 355 16.30 10.26 8.52
N ARG A 356 15.77 9.05 8.76
CA ARG A 356 14.32 8.80 8.81
C ARG A 356 13.61 9.71 9.84
N ALA A 357 14.25 9.96 10.98
CA ALA A 357 13.73 10.85 12.02
C ALA A 357 13.49 12.30 11.54
N GLU A 358 14.26 12.79 10.56
CA GLU A 358 14.11 14.14 9.98
C GLU A 358 13.01 14.22 8.91
N GLN A 359 12.45 13.08 8.51
CA GLN A 359 11.35 13.02 7.54
C GLN A 359 10.00 13.25 8.21
N PHE A 360 9.90 13.05 9.53
CA PHE A 360 8.68 13.27 10.30
C PHE A 360 8.62 14.69 10.85
N VAL A 361 7.50 15.37 10.57
CA VAL A 361 7.24 16.74 11.05
C VAL A 361 6.16 16.69 12.12
N LYS A 362 6.40 17.37 13.25
CA LYS A 362 5.36 17.59 14.26
C LYS A 362 4.48 18.77 13.83
N PRO A 363 3.15 18.63 13.75
CA PRO A 363 2.28 19.75 13.46
C PRO A 363 2.36 20.81 14.57
N PRO A 364 2.09 22.08 14.26
CA PRO A 364 1.94 23.11 15.28
C PRO A 364 0.74 22.79 16.19
N ALA A 365 0.78 23.26 17.44
CA ALA A 365 -0.36 23.12 18.34
C ALA A 365 -1.54 23.94 17.80
N GLU A 366 -2.72 23.32 17.75
CA GLU A 366 -3.94 24.02 17.35
C GLU A 366 -4.39 25.01 18.45
N PRO A 367 -4.87 26.21 18.07
CA PRO A 367 -5.38 27.17 19.04
C PRO A 367 -6.68 26.64 19.67
N HIS A 368 -6.78 26.72 21.00
CA HIS A 368 -8.01 26.37 21.70
C HIS A 368 -9.14 27.35 21.32
N ARG A 369 -10.26 26.82 20.82
CA ARG A 369 -11.45 27.63 20.52
C ARG A 369 -12.08 28.12 21.82
N ILE A 370 -12.27 29.43 21.98
CA ILE A 370 -12.83 30.03 23.19
C ILE A 370 -14.31 30.32 22.94
N VAL A 371 -15.18 29.79 23.80
CA VAL A 371 -16.62 30.09 23.78
C VAL A 371 -16.84 31.48 24.35
N ASP A 372 -17.51 32.34 23.58
CA ASP A 372 -18.01 33.63 24.07
C ASP A 372 -19.35 33.41 24.80
N PRO A 373 -19.42 33.62 26.14
CA PRO A 373 -20.66 33.41 26.90
C PRO A 373 -21.84 34.27 26.42
N ALA A 374 -21.58 35.41 25.76
CA ALA A 374 -22.64 36.25 25.21
C ALA A 374 -23.24 35.69 23.91
N ARG A 375 -22.59 34.69 23.32
CA ARG A 375 -22.99 34.02 22.08
C ARG A 375 -23.28 32.54 22.29
N ASP A 376 -23.54 32.12 23.52
CA ASP A 376 -23.85 30.73 23.84
C ASP A 376 -25.27 30.57 24.39
N LEU A 377 -25.81 29.36 24.27
CA LEU A 377 -27.04 28.93 24.91
C LEU A 377 -26.73 27.76 25.83
N THR A 378 -27.43 27.68 26.96
CA THR A 378 -27.13 26.67 28.00
C THR A 378 -28.31 25.71 28.17
N ALA A 379 -28.06 24.41 28.04
CA ALA A 379 -29.01 23.36 28.40
C ALA A 379 -28.74 22.86 29.83
N ASP A 380 -29.67 22.10 30.40
CA ASP A 380 -29.38 21.33 31.61
C ASP A 380 -28.22 20.36 31.34
N ALA A 381 -27.18 20.42 32.17
CA ALA A 381 -25.94 19.68 31.95
C ALA A 381 -26.15 18.16 31.99
N ALA A 382 -27.01 17.67 32.88
CA ALA A 382 -27.28 16.23 33.01
C ALA A 382 -28.11 15.72 31.82
N THR A 383 -29.11 16.50 31.38
CA THR A 383 -29.88 16.19 30.17
C THR A 383 -28.97 16.21 28.94
N LEU A 384 -28.15 17.25 28.75
CA LEU A 384 -27.24 17.37 27.61
C LEU A 384 -26.26 16.19 27.55
N GLU A 385 -25.64 15.82 28.68
CA GLU A 385 -24.77 14.65 28.76
C GLU A 385 -25.52 13.36 28.40
N ALA A 386 -26.71 13.14 28.97
CA ALA A 386 -27.51 11.95 28.72
C ALA A 386 -27.92 11.83 27.25
N MET A 387 -28.32 12.94 26.61
CA MET A 387 -28.66 12.98 25.19
C MET A 387 -27.46 12.56 24.32
N LEU A 388 -26.32 13.23 24.48
CA LEU A 388 -25.13 13.00 23.64
C LEU A 388 -24.53 11.60 23.86
N ARG A 389 -24.44 11.15 25.11
CA ARG A 389 -23.90 9.84 25.46
C ARG A 389 -24.74 8.72 24.85
N ARG A 390 -26.08 8.80 24.98
CA ARG A 390 -26.98 7.79 24.39
C ARG A 390 -26.94 7.76 22.87
N ALA A 391 -26.86 8.92 22.22
CA ALA A 391 -26.69 9.00 20.77
C ALA A 391 -25.41 8.28 20.32
N CYS A 392 -24.29 8.53 20.98
CA CYS A 392 -23.01 7.91 20.64
C CYS A 392 -22.98 6.40 20.91
N GLU A 393 -23.47 5.96 22.06
CA GLU A 393 -23.54 4.53 22.39
C GLU A 393 -24.42 3.74 21.41
N GLN A 394 -25.53 4.33 20.95
CA GLN A 394 -26.40 3.71 19.96
C GLN A 394 -25.76 3.67 18.57
N LEU A 395 -25.08 4.74 18.14
CA LEU A 395 -24.31 4.76 16.90
C LEU A 395 -23.22 3.68 16.90
N ALA A 396 -22.45 3.57 17.98
CA ALA A 396 -21.40 2.55 18.12
C ALA A 396 -21.95 1.12 18.04
N ARG A 397 -23.18 0.88 18.55
CA ARG A 397 -23.86 -0.42 18.44
C ARG A 397 -24.41 -0.69 17.03
N ALA A 398 -24.82 0.35 16.31
CA ALA A 398 -25.38 0.25 14.95
C ALA A 398 -24.31 0.08 13.87
N GLU A 399 -23.04 0.39 14.17
CA GLU A 399 -21.92 0.38 13.22
C GLU A 399 -21.87 -0.87 12.33
N PRO A 400 -21.92 -2.12 12.84
CA PRO A 400 -21.75 -3.29 11.99
C PRO A 400 -22.82 -3.40 10.90
N ASP A 401 -24.06 -3.00 11.20
CA ASP A 401 -25.15 -3.00 10.23
C ASP A 401 -25.01 -1.86 9.22
N LEU A 402 -24.60 -0.67 9.67
CA LEU A 402 -24.37 0.49 8.81
C LEU A 402 -23.24 0.22 7.80
N THR A 403 -22.11 -0.30 8.27
CA THR A 403 -20.97 -0.72 7.45
C THR A 403 -21.38 -1.79 6.45
N LYS A 404 -22.16 -2.79 6.91
CA LYS A 404 -22.68 -3.84 6.04
C LYS A 404 -23.60 -3.31 4.94
N TRP A 405 -24.51 -2.41 5.25
CA TRP A 405 -25.40 -1.82 4.26
C TRP A 405 -24.66 -0.91 3.28
N ASP A 406 -23.65 -0.19 3.76
CA ASP A 406 -22.82 0.65 2.93
C ASP A 406 -21.91 -0.15 1.99
N MET A 407 -21.41 -1.33 2.38
CA MET A 407 -20.71 -2.24 1.46
C MET A 407 -21.56 -2.67 0.26
N VAL A 408 -22.90 -2.68 0.39
CA VAL A 408 -23.81 -3.03 -0.71
C VAL A 408 -24.01 -1.87 -1.68
N MET A 409 -23.94 -0.62 -1.20
CA MET A 409 -24.39 0.57 -1.95
C MET A 409 -23.29 1.63 -2.14
N GLY A 410 -22.15 1.51 -1.47
CA GLY A 410 -21.10 2.50 -1.35
C GLY A 410 -19.73 1.85 -1.21
N ASP A 411 -18.85 2.48 -0.43
CA ASP A 411 -17.49 2.04 -0.14
C ASP A 411 -17.35 1.28 1.19
N GLY A 412 -18.40 1.24 2.01
CA GLY A 412 -18.43 0.43 3.22
C GLY A 412 -17.76 1.10 4.42
N ASP A 413 -17.67 2.43 4.45
CA ASP A 413 -16.99 3.18 5.51
C ASP A 413 -17.94 4.00 6.41
N CYS A 414 -19.23 4.08 6.06
CA CYS A 414 -20.18 4.96 6.73
C CYS A 414 -20.36 4.61 8.22
N GLY A 415 -20.49 3.32 8.55
CA GLY A 415 -20.63 2.86 9.93
C GLY A 415 -19.38 3.15 10.75
N GLU A 416 -18.21 2.76 10.24
CA GLU A 416 -16.91 3.00 10.89
C GLU A 416 -16.66 4.50 11.13
N THR A 417 -17.02 5.35 10.17
CA THR A 417 -16.91 6.81 10.28
C THR A 417 -17.79 7.36 11.40
N LEU A 418 -19.06 6.94 11.47
CA LEU A 418 -20.00 7.36 12.52
C LEU A 418 -19.57 6.88 13.90
N LYS A 419 -19.09 5.65 14.01
CA LYS A 419 -18.54 5.10 15.26
C LYS A 419 -17.31 5.87 15.71
N THR A 420 -16.40 6.20 14.80
CA THR A 420 -15.20 6.99 15.10
C THR A 420 -15.58 8.33 15.73
N GLY A 421 -16.56 9.03 15.16
CA GLY A 421 -17.09 10.27 15.74
C GLY A 421 -17.73 10.07 17.11
N ALA A 422 -18.54 9.02 17.27
CA ALA A 422 -19.19 8.66 18.52
C ALA A 422 -18.19 8.37 19.64
N ASP A 423 -17.16 7.56 19.37
CA ASP A 423 -16.12 7.20 20.34
C ASP A 423 -15.32 8.42 20.81
N HIS A 424 -15.04 9.36 19.91
CA HIS A 424 -14.33 10.60 20.26
C HIS A 424 -15.21 11.54 21.09
N LEU A 425 -16.50 11.66 20.75
CA LEU A 425 -17.42 12.49 21.54
C LEU A 425 -17.66 11.89 22.93
N LEU A 426 -17.75 10.56 23.05
CA LEU A 426 -17.80 9.88 24.35
C LEU A 426 -16.56 10.20 25.19
N ALA A 427 -15.37 10.15 24.59
CA ALA A 427 -14.13 10.52 25.28
C ALA A 427 -14.11 12.01 25.72
N ALA A 428 -14.70 12.92 24.94
CA ALA A 428 -14.84 14.32 25.32
C ALA A 428 -15.87 14.53 26.45
N LEU A 429 -16.99 13.80 26.42
CA LEU A 429 -17.99 13.78 27.49
C LEU A 429 -17.39 13.28 28.82
N ASP A 430 -16.57 12.23 28.78
CA ASP A 430 -15.87 11.70 29.96
C ASP A 430 -14.88 12.72 30.56
N LYS A 431 -14.33 13.62 29.72
CA LYS A 431 -13.52 14.77 30.15
C LYS A 431 -14.35 15.95 30.66
N GLY A 432 -15.68 15.88 30.57
CA GLY A 432 -16.60 16.86 31.12
C GLY A 432 -17.10 17.91 30.15
N LEU A 433 -17.10 17.64 28.83
CA LEU A 433 -17.60 18.55 27.78
C LEU A 433 -18.98 19.16 28.13
N ALA A 434 -19.91 18.35 28.64
CA ALA A 434 -21.27 18.78 28.94
C ALA A 434 -21.46 19.46 30.32
N ARG A 435 -20.43 19.52 31.19
CA ARG A 435 -20.57 19.99 32.59
C ARG A 435 -21.10 21.42 32.70
N GLY A 436 -20.79 22.27 31.73
CA GLY A 436 -21.25 23.66 31.69
C GLY A 436 -22.59 23.87 31.00
N GLY A 437 -23.20 22.82 30.42
CA GLY A 437 -24.42 22.92 29.63
C GLY A 437 -24.28 23.70 28.31
N SER A 438 -23.07 24.12 27.95
CA SER A 438 -22.77 24.95 26.78
C SER A 438 -23.07 24.21 25.48
N VAL A 439 -23.96 24.77 24.65
CA VAL A 439 -24.28 24.22 23.33
C VAL A 439 -23.14 24.52 22.36
N VAL A 440 -22.58 25.74 22.39
CA VAL A 440 -21.48 26.12 21.49
C VAL A 440 -20.21 25.33 21.76
N ALA A 441 -19.89 25.01 23.02
CA ALA A 441 -18.75 24.13 23.35
C ALA A 441 -18.90 22.74 22.72
N VAL A 442 -20.10 22.15 22.81
CA VAL A 442 -20.38 20.84 22.20
C VAL A 442 -20.27 20.91 20.67
N LEU A 443 -20.80 21.97 20.05
CA LEU A 443 -20.71 22.13 18.60
C LEU A 443 -19.27 22.34 18.13
N HIS A 444 -18.45 23.10 18.85
CA HIS A 444 -17.03 23.20 18.55
C HIS A 444 -16.30 21.85 18.62
N GLU A 445 -16.57 21.05 19.66
CA GLU A 445 -15.99 19.71 19.77
C GLU A 445 -16.47 18.80 18.62
N LEU A 446 -17.76 18.86 18.27
CA LEU A 446 -18.29 18.11 17.12
C LEU A 446 -17.66 18.55 15.79
N GLU A 447 -17.43 19.85 15.60
CA GLU A 447 -16.68 20.37 14.44
C GLU A 447 -15.26 19.80 14.42
N ASP A 448 -14.53 19.86 15.54
CA ASP A 448 -13.15 19.39 15.63
C ASP A 448 -13.05 17.87 15.39
N ILE A 449 -13.99 17.09 15.95
CA ILE A 449 -14.08 15.64 15.72
C ILE A 449 -14.37 15.35 14.25
N VAL A 450 -15.35 16.04 13.66
CA VAL A 450 -15.73 15.78 12.27
C VAL A 450 -14.59 16.16 11.32
N GLU A 451 -13.97 17.33 11.51
CA GLU A 451 -12.90 17.82 10.63
C GLU A 451 -11.60 17.00 10.76
N SER A 452 -11.30 16.47 11.95
CA SER A 452 -10.03 15.77 12.20
C SER A 452 -10.11 14.25 12.18
N LYS A 453 -11.30 13.66 12.37
CA LYS A 453 -11.49 12.20 12.54
C LYS A 453 -12.50 11.58 11.60
N MET A 454 -13.47 12.34 11.08
CA MET A 454 -14.50 11.82 10.18
C MET A 454 -14.24 12.29 8.75
N GLY A 455 -13.52 11.46 7.98
CA GLY A 455 -13.27 11.71 6.57
C GLY A 455 -14.52 11.51 5.68
N GLY A 456 -14.30 11.56 4.37
CA GLY A 456 -15.31 11.20 3.38
C GLY A 456 -16.48 12.20 3.26
N THR A 457 -17.51 11.78 2.52
CA THR A 457 -18.64 12.67 2.18
C THR A 457 -19.50 12.99 3.40
N LEU A 458 -19.71 12.01 4.29
CA LEU A 458 -20.53 12.21 5.48
C LEU A 458 -19.87 13.18 6.48
N GLY A 459 -18.55 13.09 6.65
CA GLY A 459 -17.78 14.07 7.43
C GLY A 459 -17.96 15.48 6.89
N GLY A 460 -17.80 15.69 5.59
CA GLY A 460 -18.03 17.00 4.95
C GLY A 460 -19.46 17.53 5.15
N ILE A 461 -20.47 16.66 5.04
CA ILE A 461 -21.88 17.04 5.26
C ILE A 461 -22.13 17.47 6.72
N LEU A 462 -21.69 16.65 7.68
CA LEU A 462 -21.88 16.93 9.10
C LEU A 462 -21.06 18.15 9.55
N GLY A 463 -19.85 18.35 9.02
CA GLY A 463 -19.02 19.51 9.32
C GLY A 463 -19.68 20.82 8.90
N ILE A 464 -20.19 20.88 7.66
CA ILE A 464 -20.94 22.05 7.18
C ILE A 464 -22.19 22.28 8.03
N LEU A 465 -22.93 21.20 8.37
CA LEU A 465 -24.13 21.30 9.19
C LEU A 465 -23.82 21.83 10.60
N PHE A 466 -22.82 21.30 11.29
CA PHE A 466 -22.46 21.70 12.65
C PHE A 466 -21.90 23.12 12.70
N VAL A 467 -21.02 23.50 11.77
CA VAL A 467 -20.53 24.89 11.66
C VAL A 467 -21.67 25.86 11.43
N ALA A 468 -22.59 25.54 10.51
CA ALA A 468 -23.72 26.41 10.21
C ALA A 468 -24.75 26.44 11.34
N PHE A 469 -24.97 25.32 12.03
CA PHE A 469 -25.82 25.24 13.21
C PHE A 469 -25.24 26.07 14.36
N ARG A 470 -23.94 25.96 14.66
CA ARG A 470 -23.25 26.79 15.65
C ARG A 470 -23.40 28.27 15.35
N ASN A 471 -23.12 28.68 14.11
CA ASN A 471 -23.31 30.08 13.69
C ASN A 471 -24.76 30.56 13.91
N GLY A 472 -25.74 29.69 13.65
CA GLY A 472 -27.16 29.96 13.90
C GLY A 472 -27.50 30.12 15.39
N VAL A 473 -26.88 29.32 16.26
CA VAL A 473 -27.00 29.42 17.73
C VAL A 473 -26.37 30.70 18.23
N GLU A 474 -25.11 30.97 17.84
CA GLU A 474 -24.38 32.16 18.27
C GLU A 474 -25.06 33.46 17.85
N ARG A 475 -25.61 33.50 16.64
CA ARG A 475 -26.33 34.67 16.14
C ARG A 475 -27.59 34.93 16.95
N ARG A 476 -28.36 33.90 17.29
CA ARG A 476 -29.57 34.04 18.12
C ARG A 476 -29.24 34.48 19.54
N ALA A 477 -28.19 33.92 20.12
CA ALA A 477 -27.69 34.35 21.42
C ALA A 477 -27.28 35.84 21.39
N ALA A 478 -26.57 36.27 20.34
CA ALA A 478 -26.18 37.67 20.15
C ALA A 478 -27.38 38.63 19.90
N GLU A 479 -28.40 38.20 19.16
CA GLU A 479 -29.60 39.00 18.86
C GLU A 479 -30.54 39.13 20.06
N GLY A 480 -30.56 38.15 20.98
CA GLY A 480 -31.43 38.19 22.16
C GLY A 480 -31.34 36.97 23.07
N ALA A 481 -30.21 36.81 23.79
CA ALA A 481 -29.92 35.66 24.65
C ALA A 481 -31.05 35.26 25.61
N ALA A 482 -31.70 36.20 26.31
CA ALA A 482 -32.76 35.88 27.26
C ALA A 482 -34.00 35.27 26.60
N ALA A 483 -34.38 35.76 25.41
CA ALA A 483 -35.50 35.22 24.66
C ALA A 483 -35.15 33.86 24.04
N ALA A 484 -33.93 33.73 23.49
CA ALA A 484 -33.44 32.49 22.93
C ALA A 484 -33.32 31.38 23.99
N GLN A 485 -32.91 31.74 25.21
CA GLN A 485 -32.80 30.83 26.34
C GLN A 485 -34.18 30.40 26.88
N ALA A 486 -35.17 31.30 26.85
CA ALA A 486 -36.54 31.01 27.30
C ALA A 486 -37.25 30.00 26.36
N ASP A 487 -36.94 30.02 25.07
CA ASP A 487 -37.36 29.02 24.08
C ASP A 487 -36.13 28.32 23.47
N LEU A 488 -35.41 27.57 24.31
CA LEU A 488 -34.18 26.89 23.90
C LEU A 488 -34.43 25.92 22.73
N VAL A 489 -35.46 25.08 22.82
CA VAL A 489 -35.76 24.08 21.78
C VAL A 489 -36.14 24.76 20.46
N GLY A 490 -37.00 25.78 20.48
CA GLY A 490 -37.33 26.54 19.27
C GLY A 490 -36.13 27.27 18.68
N SER A 491 -35.24 27.82 19.52
CA SER A 491 -34.01 28.48 19.09
C SER A 491 -33.03 27.51 18.43
N LEU A 492 -32.84 26.32 19.00
CA LEU A 492 -32.01 25.26 18.42
C LEU A 492 -32.61 24.72 17.12
N ALA A 493 -33.93 24.51 17.06
CA ALA A 493 -34.62 24.07 15.85
C ALA A 493 -34.45 25.06 14.70
N ALA A 494 -34.59 26.36 14.98
CA ALA A 494 -34.45 27.41 13.99
C ALA A 494 -33.01 27.53 13.48
N ALA A 495 -32.02 27.39 14.38
CA ALA A 495 -30.62 27.37 14.02
C ALA A 495 -30.26 26.11 13.20
N LEU A 496 -30.85 24.94 13.50
CA LEU A 496 -30.66 23.72 12.73
C LEU A 496 -31.24 23.82 11.32
N LEU A 497 -32.42 24.43 11.16
CA LEU A 497 -33.03 24.69 9.84
C LEU A 497 -32.17 25.61 8.98
N GLU A 498 -31.56 26.64 9.58
CA GLU A 498 -30.58 27.48 8.88
C GLU A 498 -29.31 26.72 8.52
N GLY A 499 -28.86 25.84 9.42
CA GLY A 499 -27.75 24.93 9.16
C GLY A 499 -28.00 24.06 7.94
N LEU A 500 -29.19 23.46 7.85
CA LEU A 500 -29.62 22.67 6.69
C LEU A 500 -29.74 23.54 5.43
N ALA A 501 -30.33 24.72 5.52
CA ALA A 501 -30.41 25.64 4.37
C ALA A 501 -29.03 26.08 3.87
N SER A 502 -28.03 26.15 4.76
CA SER A 502 -26.64 26.37 4.39
C SER A 502 -26.05 25.15 3.68
N LEU A 503 -26.21 23.96 4.26
CA LEU A 503 -25.76 22.69 3.68
C LEU A 503 -26.33 22.47 2.27
N GLU A 504 -27.62 22.76 2.07
CA GLU A 504 -28.31 22.66 0.76
C GLU A 504 -27.75 23.57 -0.34
N ARG A 505 -26.88 24.54 -0.01
CA ARG A 505 -26.13 25.32 -1.01
C ARG A 505 -24.94 24.55 -1.57
N TYR A 506 -24.44 23.59 -0.82
CA TYR A 506 -23.25 22.81 -1.12
C TYR A 506 -23.57 21.37 -1.56
N THR A 507 -24.80 20.92 -1.39
CA THR A 507 -25.29 19.63 -1.90
C THR A 507 -26.63 19.79 -2.63
N PRO A 508 -26.83 19.12 -3.77
CA PRO A 508 -28.14 19.06 -4.42
C PRO A 508 -29.13 18.14 -3.71
N ALA A 509 -28.70 17.40 -2.67
CA ALA A 509 -29.51 16.39 -1.99
C ALA A 509 -30.76 16.98 -1.32
N LYS A 510 -31.89 16.33 -1.58
CA LYS A 510 -33.20 16.62 -1.01
C LYS A 510 -33.82 15.36 -0.43
N VAL A 511 -34.92 15.53 0.30
CA VAL A 511 -35.80 14.41 0.65
C VAL A 511 -36.26 13.72 -0.64
N GLY A 512 -36.13 12.40 -0.67
CA GLY A 512 -36.39 11.53 -1.81
C GLY A 512 -35.15 11.18 -2.64
N ASP A 513 -33.96 11.68 -2.30
CA ASP A 513 -32.72 11.36 -3.04
C ASP A 513 -31.94 10.18 -2.46
N ARG A 514 -32.41 9.62 -1.32
CA ARG A 514 -31.80 8.53 -0.57
C ARG A 514 -30.44 8.93 0.01
N THR A 515 -30.48 9.83 0.98
CA THR A 515 -29.31 10.37 1.69
C THR A 515 -29.68 10.68 3.14
N VAL A 516 -28.69 11.10 3.93
CA VAL A 516 -28.89 11.65 5.28
C VAL A 516 -29.95 12.78 5.34
N MET A 517 -30.18 13.50 4.23
CA MET A 517 -31.17 14.57 4.14
C MET A 517 -32.61 14.06 4.30
N ASP A 518 -32.89 12.81 3.92
CA ASP A 518 -34.19 12.15 4.13
C ASP A 518 -34.56 12.06 5.61
N THR A 519 -33.58 12.11 6.51
CA THR A 519 -33.79 12.08 7.96
C THR A 519 -33.66 13.46 8.59
N LEU A 520 -32.63 14.22 8.22
CA LEU A 520 -32.34 15.51 8.86
C LEU A 520 -33.37 16.60 8.51
N ILE A 521 -33.84 16.65 7.26
CA ILE A 521 -34.81 17.68 6.84
C ILE A 521 -36.15 17.48 7.56
N PRO A 522 -36.79 16.29 7.54
CA PRO A 522 -38.05 16.08 8.25
C PRO A 522 -37.90 16.27 9.77
N PHE A 523 -36.78 15.82 10.35
CA PHE A 523 -36.48 16.04 11.77
C PHE A 523 -36.49 17.53 12.13
N ALA A 524 -35.69 18.35 11.44
CA ALA A 524 -35.57 19.77 11.78
C ALA A 524 -36.88 20.54 11.57
N GLN A 525 -37.65 20.21 10.51
CA GLN A 525 -38.95 20.83 10.25
C GLN A 525 -39.98 20.48 11.35
N ALA A 526 -40.05 19.22 11.77
CA ALA A 526 -40.94 18.79 12.84
C ALA A 526 -40.49 19.32 14.21
N LEU A 527 -39.19 19.43 14.47
CA LEU A 527 -38.66 19.99 15.72
C LEU A 527 -39.09 21.44 15.91
N GLN A 528 -39.09 22.22 14.83
CA GLN A 528 -39.50 23.63 14.85
C GLN A 528 -41.01 23.81 15.10
N LYS A 529 -41.83 22.88 14.63
CA LYS A 529 -43.29 23.04 14.56
C LYS A 529 -44.03 22.29 15.65
N ASP A 530 -43.65 21.04 15.89
CA ASP A 530 -44.43 20.04 16.61
C ASP A 530 -43.67 19.48 17.84
N GLY A 531 -42.42 19.92 18.07
CA GLY A 531 -41.59 19.53 19.21
C GLY A 531 -40.79 18.24 19.01
N PHE A 532 -39.97 17.89 20.01
CA PHE A 532 -38.94 16.86 19.86
C PHE A 532 -39.49 15.44 19.66
N GLU A 533 -40.61 15.08 20.28
CA GLU A 533 -41.22 13.76 20.08
C GLU A 533 -41.72 13.56 18.64
N ALA A 534 -42.39 14.57 18.07
CA ALA A 534 -42.79 14.55 16.67
C ALA A 534 -41.57 14.54 15.73
N ALA A 535 -40.52 15.28 16.09
CA ALA A 535 -39.28 15.31 15.34
C ALA A 535 -38.57 13.95 15.30
N ALA A 536 -38.42 13.28 16.44
CA ALA A 536 -37.82 11.96 16.52
C ALA A 536 -38.60 10.94 15.67
N LYS A 537 -39.93 11.02 15.68
CA LYS A 537 -40.78 10.19 14.81
C LYS A 537 -40.57 10.51 13.32
N ALA A 538 -40.48 11.78 12.95
CA ALA A 538 -40.21 12.20 11.57
C ALA A 538 -38.84 11.70 11.07
N ALA A 539 -37.82 11.67 11.93
CA ALA A 539 -36.52 11.09 11.61
C ALA A 539 -36.62 9.58 11.31
N VAL A 540 -37.37 8.84 12.12
CA VAL A 540 -37.63 7.41 11.91
C VAL A 540 -38.33 7.18 10.57
N GLU A 541 -39.44 7.89 10.33
CA GLU A 541 -40.22 7.79 9.10
C GLU A 541 -39.37 8.14 7.85
N GLY A 542 -38.57 9.21 7.94
CA GLY A 542 -37.68 9.64 6.87
C GLY A 542 -36.59 8.63 6.53
N SER A 543 -35.91 8.08 7.55
CA SER A 543 -34.88 7.05 7.34
C SER A 543 -35.46 5.75 6.79
N GLU A 544 -36.62 5.28 7.27
CA GLU A 544 -37.25 4.04 6.77
C GLU A 544 -37.74 4.21 5.33
N ALA A 545 -38.19 5.40 4.94
CA ALA A 545 -38.59 5.68 3.56
C ALA A 545 -37.45 5.50 2.54
N THR A 546 -36.19 5.52 2.98
CA THR A 546 -35.03 5.25 2.11
C THR A 546 -34.89 3.79 1.70
N ARG A 547 -35.54 2.87 2.43
CA ARG A 547 -35.54 1.42 2.11
C ARG A 547 -36.19 1.18 0.76
N GLY A 548 -35.53 0.43 -0.11
CA GLY A 548 -36.01 0.20 -1.47
C GLY A 548 -36.04 1.44 -2.38
N MET A 549 -35.65 2.62 -1.90
CA MET A 549 -35.62 3.85 -2.70
C MET A 549 -34.48 3.79 -3.72
N LYS A 550 -34.75 4.22 -4.96
CA LYS A 550 -33.72 4.29 -5.99
C LYS A 550 -32.81 5.50 -5.70
N PRO A 551 -31.49 5.30 -5.52
CA PRO A 551 -30.58 6.40 -5.20
C PRO A 551 -30.46 7.36 -6.39
N ARG A 552 -30.44 8.66 -6.10
CA ARG A 552 -30.27 9.73 -7.11
C ARG A 552 -28.94 10.45 -6.99
N LEU A 553 -28.28 10.32 -5.84
CA LEU A 553 -26.99 10.94 -5.53
C LEU A 553 -26.07 9.94 -4.82
N GLY A 554 -24.79 10.30 -4.72
CA GLY A 554 -23.77 9.49 -4.06
C GLY A 554 -23.36 8.24 -4.84
N ARG A 555 -22.46 7.46 -4.25
CA ARG A 555 -21.91 6.22 -4.86
C ARG A 555 -22.99 5.17 -5.16
N ALA A 556 -24.09 5.20 -4.40
CA ALA A 556 -25.24 4.33 -4.58
C ALA A 556 -25.86 4.40 -5.98
N THR A 557 -25.70 5.51 -6.69
CA THR A 557 -26.17 5.64 -8.09
C THR A 557 -25.46 4.70 -9.07
N TYR A 558 -24.19 4.35 -8.82
CA TYR A 558 -23.40 3.47 -9.67
C TYR A 558 -23.57 2.00 -9.32
N VAL A 559 -23.71 1.69 -8.03
CA VAL A 559 -23.76 0.30 -7.51
C VAL A 559 -25.18 -0.29 -7.61
N GLY A 560 -26.22 0.54 -7.40
CA GLY A 560 -27.62 0.10 -7.43
C GLY A 560 -28.20 -0.20 -8.82
N ALA A 561 -27.45 0.01 -9.90
CA ALA A 561 -27.89 -0.32 -11.27
C ALA A 561 -27.76 -1.82 -11.60
N GLY A 562 -27.03 -2.61 -10.79
CA GLY A 562 -26.75 -4.03 -11.04
C GLY A 562 -27.58 -5.03 -10.22
N SER A 563 -28.33 -4.59 -9.21
CA SER A 563 -29.13 -5.47 -8.36
C SER A 563 -30.56 -5.61 -8.90
N GLU A 564 -30.70 -6.26 -10.06
CA GLU A 564 -32.00 -6.75 -10.53
C GLU A 564 -32.47 -7.89 -9.60
N GLY A 565 -33.22 -7.56 -8.54
CA GLY A 565 -34.00 -8.54 -7.77
C GLY A 565 -33.80 -8.61 -6.25
N GLY A 566 -32.90 -7.81 -5.65
CA GLY A 566 -32.73 -7.73 -4.19
C GLY A 566 -33.34 -6.46 -3.59
N GLU A 567 -33.99 -6.55 -2.42
CA GLU A 567 -34.50 -5.39 -1.69
C GLU A 567 -33.32 -4.54 -1.18
N LEU A 568 -33.27 -3.26 -1.58
CA LEU A 568 -32.17 -2.37 -1.21
C LEU A 568 -32.28 -2.03 0.30
N PRO A 569 -31.18 -2.15 1.07
CA PRO A 569 -31.18 -1.76 2.49
C PRO A 569 -31.46 -0.26 2.65
N PRO A 570 -31.84 0.20 3.85
CA PRO A 570 -31.97 1.64 4.10
C PRO A 570 -30.65 2.37 3.84
N ASP A 571 -30.72 3.67 3.56
CA ASP A 571 -29.53 4.51 3.41
C ASP A 571 -28.74 4.55 4.73
N PRO A 572 -27.45 4.16 4.74
CA PRO A 572 -26.64 4.14 5.96
C PRO A 572 -26.53 5.52 6.63
N GLY A 573 -26.44 6.60 5.83
CA GLY A 573 -26.36 7.96 6.36
C GLY A 573 -27.67 8.38 7.05
N ALA A 574 -28.80 8.18 6.40
CA ALA A 574 -30.13 8.42 6.95
C ALA A 574 -30.38 7.60 8.22
N TRP A 575 -30.03 6.31 8.19
CA TRP A 575 -30.20 5.44 9.34
C TRP A 575 -29.28 5.84 10.50
N GLY A 576 -28.02 6.19 10.23
CA GLY A 576 -27.11 6.72 11.23
C GLY A 576 -27.66 7.98 11.90
N ALA A 577 -28.18 8.92 11.12
CA ALA A 577 -28.83 10.12 11.65
C ALA A 577 -30.06 9.77 12.50
N ARG A 578 -30.89 8.81 12.08
CA ARG A 578 -32.01 8.32 12.89
C ARG A 578 -31.51 7.80 14.23
N VAL A 579 -30.53 6.91 14.24
CA VAL A 579 -30.01 6.29 15.46
C VAL A 579 -29.49 7.36 16.42
N ALA A 580 -28.74 8.34 15.91
CA ALA A 580 -28.30 9.47 16.70
C ALA A 580 -29.48 10.24 17.32
N ILE A 581 -30.51 10.55 16.52
CA ILE A 581 -31.71 11.29 16.95
C ILE A 581 -32.53 10.50 17.97
N GLU A 582 -32.73 9.19 17.78
CA GLU A 582 -33.40 8.31 18.76
C GLU A 582 -32.64 8.28 20.08
N GLY A 583 -31.30 8.24 20.03
CA GLY A 583 -30.43 8.34 21.19
C GLY A 583 -30.57 9.69 21.91
N LEU A 584 -30.49 10.81 21.18
CA LEU A 584 -30.71 12.15 21.72
C LEU A 584 -32.10 12.24 22.39
N PHE A 585 -33.15 11.78 21.73
CA PHE A 585 -34.51 11.82 22.27
C PHE A 585 -34.67 10.96 23.52
N SER A 586 -34.04 9.78 23.55
CA SER A 586 -34.10 8.88 24.70
C SER A 586 -33.32 9.39 25.93
N GLY A 587 -32.35 10.27 25.75
CA GLY A 587 -31.64 10.95 26.84
C GLY A 587 -32.28 12.25 27.27
N TRP A 588 -33.15 12.81 26.42
CA TRP A 588 -33.95 13.98 26.73
C TRP A 588 -35.16 13.66 27.62
N LYS A 589 -35.77 12.47 27.43
CA LYS A 589 -36.79 11.90 28.32
C LYS A 589 -36.19 11.47 29.65
#